data_AF-A0A4Q1HIF1-F1
#
_entry.id   AF-A0A4Q1HIF1-F1
#
_cell.length_a   1.000
_cell.length_b   1.000
_cell.length_c   1.000
_cell.angle_alpha   90.00
_cell.angle_beta   90.00
_cell.angle_gamma   90.00
#
_symmetry.space_group_name_H-M   'P 1'
#
loop_
_entity.id
_entity.type
_entity.pdbx_description
1 polymer ?
#
loop_
_entity_poly.entity_id
_entity_poly.type
_entity_poly.pdbx_seq_one_letter_code
_entity_poly.pdbx_strand_id
1 'polypeptide(L)'
;MQNRNDRNFTAPYVFQEYPKWVTLADGSKMLANNADEEEVLVGASLDEDQDRDALMAKAKELGLNPHHKTGVEKLQAMIAEAQA
;
A
#
# COMPACT_ATOMS: atom_id res chain seq x y z
N MET A 1 34.69 26.41 27.73
CA MET A 1 33.43 25.67 27.52
C MET A 1 33.80 24.20 27.32
N GLN A 2 33.48 23.33 28.28
CA GLN A 2 33.77 21.89 28.17
C GLN A 2 32.72 21.26 27.25
N ASN A 3 33.17 20.73 26.11
CA ASN A 3 32.35 20.00 25.16
C ASN A 3 32.14 18.58 25.73
N ARG A 4 31.11 18.39 26.57
CA ARG A 4 30.75 17.08 27.11
C ARG A 4 30.01 16.31 26.02
N ASN A 5 30.57 15.18 25.61
CA ASN A 5 29.94 14.27 24.68
C ASN A 5 28.96 13.39 25.47
N ASP A 6 27.69 13.80 25.58
CA ASP A 6 26.62 13.13 26.33
C ASP A 6 26.12 11.82 25.68
N ARG A 7 26.96 11.13 24.90
CA ARG A 7 26.60 9.86 24.27
C ARG A 7 26.85 8.72 25.26
N ASN A 8 25.77 8.23 25.84
CA ASN A 8 25.79 7.07 26.74
C ASN A 8 25.84 5.76 25.92
N PHE A 9 27.06 5.22 25.72
CA PHE A 9 27.29 4.01 24.93
C PHE A 9 26.97 2.69 25.67
N THR A 10 26.59 2.76 26.95
CA THR A 10 26.31 1.59 27.80
C THR A 10 24.84 1.49 28.22
N ALA A 11 23.97 2.35 27.69
CA ALA A 11 22.54 2.25 27.95
C ALA A 11 21.99 0.91 27.43
N PRO A 12 21.04 0.27 28.15
CA PRO A 12 20.39 -0.94 27.66
C PRO A 12 19.66 -0.64 26.34
N TYR A 13 19.81 -1.52 25.36
CA TYR A 13 19.09 -1.42 24.10
C TYR A 13 17.59 -1.58 24.38
N VAL A 14 16.81 -0.59 23.93
CA VAL A 14 15.34 -0.65 23.93
C VAL A 14 14.93 -0.88 22.49
N PHE A 15 14.29 -2.02 22.22
CA PHE A 15 13.72 -2.27 20.91
C PHE A 15 12.62 -1.25 20.63
N GLN A 16 12.75 -0.52 19.52
CA GLN A 16 11.71 0.32 18.98
C GLN A 16 11.16 -0.38 17.75
N GLU A 17 9.88 -0.74 17.79
CA GLU A 17 9.21 -1.38 16.65
C GLU A 17 9.07 -0.43 15.46
N TYR A 18 8.92 0.87 15.74
CA TYR A 18 8.73 1.91 14.73
C TYR A 18 9.93 2.87 14.69
N PRO A 19 10.25 3.45 13.52
CA PRO A 19 9.54 3.28 12.26
C PRO A 19 9.86 1.95 11.56
N LYS A 20 8.87 1.37 10.84
CA LYS A 20 9.03 0.11 10.10
C LYS A 20 8.54 0.22 8.66
N TRP A 21 9.15 -0.59 7.78
CA TRP A 21 8.74 -0.69 6.37
C TRP A 21 7.59 -1.69 6.21
N VAL A 22 6.46 -1.21 5.70
CA VAL A 22 5.27 -1.98 5.34
C VAL A 22 5.26 -2.18 3.83
N THR A 23 4.94 -3.38 3.36
CA THR A 23 4.76 -3.66 1.92
C THR A 23 3.27 -3.64 1.60
N LEU A 24 2.87 -2.78 0.66
CA LEU A 24 1.48 -2.65 0.22
C LEU A 24 1.13 -3.75 -0.80
N ALA A 25 -0.16 -3.89 -1.10
CA ALA A 25 -0.68 -4.84 -2.08
C ALA A 25 -0.09 -4.66 -3.49
N ASP A 26 0.25 -3.43 -3.88
CA ASP A 26 0.91 -3.11 -5.16
C ASP A 26 2.41 -3.50 -5.18
N GLY A 27 2.95 -3.98 -4.06
CA GLY A 27 4.36 -4.32 -3.88
C GLY A 27 5.27 -3.14 -3.56
N SER A 28 4.74 -1.92 -3.47
CA SER A 28 5.47 -0.75 -3.01
C SER A 28 5.74 -0.83 -1.50
N LYS A 29 6.75 -0.09 -1.03
CA LYS A 29 7.13 -0.05 0.39
C LYS A 29 6.89 1.34 0.96
N MET A 30 6.15 1.39 2.06
CA MET A 30 5.83 2.62 2.79
C MET A 30 6.37 2.52 4.22
N LEU A 31 6.81 3.65 4.78
CA LEU A 31 7.31 3.71 6.15
C LEU A 31 6.18 4.09 7.10
N ALA A 32 5.90 3.23 8.09
CA ALA A 32 4.97 3.52 9.17
C ALA A 32 5.76 3.97 10.41
N ASN A 33 5.39 5.11 10.99
CA ASN A 33 6.04 5.67 12.19
C ASN A 33 5.35 5.24 13.49
N ASN A 34 4.16 4.65 13.40
CA ASN A 34 3.36 4.15 14.52
C ASN A 34 2.37 3.07 14.01
N ALA A 35 1.67 2.44 14.96
CA ALA A 35 0.70 1.38 14.65
C ALA A 35 -0.50 1.88 13.85
N ASP A 36 -0.99 3.10 14.13
CA ASP A 36 -2.14 3.68 13.43
C ASP A 36 -1.81 3.92 11.94
N GLU A 37 -0.60 4.41 11.64
CA GLU A 37 -0.10 4.60 10.28
C GLU A 37 0.04 3.26 9.53
N GLU A 38 0.49 2.20 10.20
CA GLU A 38 0.52 0.86 9.60
C GLU A 38 -0.89 0.37 9.26
N GLU A 39 -1.85 0.51 10.18
CA GLU A 39 -3.24 0.06 9.96
C GLU A 39 -3.87 0.78 8.77
N VAL A 40 -3.68 2.10 8.65
CA VAL A 40 -4.15 2.89 7.50
C VAL A 40 -3.51 2.42 6.20
N LEU A 41 -2.20 2.18 6.19
CA LEU A 41 -1.49 1.72 4.99
C LEU A 41 -1.95 0.34 4.53
N VAL A 42 -2.11 -0.60 5.46
CA VAL A 42 -2.59 -1.97 5.15
C VAL A 42 -4.05 -1.93 4.72
N GLY A 43 -4.90 -1.17 5.41
CA GLY A 43 -6.32 -1.02 5.07
C GLY A 43 -6.54 -0.46 3.67
N ALA A 44 -5.86 0.65 3.32
CA ALA A 44 -5.96 1.26 2.00
C ALA A 44 -5.58 0.28 0.87
N SER A 45 -4.58 -0.56 1.10
CA SER A 45 -4.14 -1.55 0.11
C SER A 45 -5.15 -2.67 -0.14
N LEU A 46 -5.94 -3.04 0.87
CA LEU A 46 -6.98 -4.06 0.74
C LEU A 46 -8.19 -3.54 -0.04
N ASP A 47 -8.55 -2.27 0.14
CA ASP A 47 -9.67 -1.64 -0.56
C ASP A 47 -9.38 -1.52 -2.08
N GLU A 48 -8.15 -1.14 -2.46
CA GLU A 48 -7.75 -1.04 -3.87
C GLU A 48 -7.82 -2.40 -4.61
N ASP A 49 -7.44 -3.49 -3.96
CA ASP A 49 -7.50 -4.83 -4.55
C ASP A 49 -8.95 -5.31 -4.75
N GLN A 50 -9.84 -5.01 -3.80
CA GLN A 50 -11.27 -5.33 -3.92
C GLN A 50 -11.91 -4.57 -5.09
N ASP A 51 -11.59 -3.29 -5.24
CA ASP A 51 -12.07 -2.46 -6.35
C ASP A 51 -11.55 -2.96 -7.70
N ARG A 52 -10.28 -3.35 -7.78
CA ARG A 52 -9.70 -3.91 -9.01
C ARG A 52 -10.39 -5.21 -9.43
N ASP A 53 -10.63 -6.11 -8.48
CA ASP A 53 -11.26 -7.40 -8.77
C ASP A 53 -12.73 -7.23 -9.18
N ALA A 54 -13.46 -6.29 -8.57
CA ALA A 54 -14.81 -5.91 -8.99
C ALA A 54 -14.83 -5.35 -10.43
N LEU A 55 -13.86 -4.52 -10.79
CA LEU A 55 -13.73 -3.99 -12.16
C LEU A 55 -13.37 -5.09 -13.16
N MET A 56 -12.49 -6.04 -12.81
CA MET A 56 -12.21 -7.18 -13.68
C MET A 56 -13.43 -8.06 -13.90
N ALA A 57 -14.24 -8.32 -12.86
CA ALA A 57 -15.48 -9.06 -12.99
C ALA A 57 -16.46 -8.36 -13.94
N LYS A 58 -16.68 -7.05 -13.74
CA LYS A 58 -17.55 -6.23 -14.59
C LYS A 58 -17.08 -6.17 -16.04
N ALA A 59 -15.77 -6.07 -16.28
CA ALA A 59 -15.21 -6.10 -17.63
C ALA A 59 -15.47 -7.46 -18.31
N LYS A 60 -15.31 -8.58 -17.58
CA LYS A 60 -15.61 -9.93 -18.10
C LYS A 60 -17.09 -10.13 -18.42
N GLU A 61 -18.00 -9.58 -17.62
CA GLU A 61 -19.45 -9.60 -17.91
C GLU A 61 -19.79 -8.86 -19.21
N LEU A 62 -19.06 -7.80 -19.53
CA LEU A 62 -19.18 -7.07 -20.79
C LEU A 62 -18.48 -7.78 -21.98
N GLY A 63 -17.94 -8.98 -21.76
CA GLY A 63 -17.21 -9.74 -22.79
C GLY A 63 -15.79 -9.23 -23.06
N LEU A 64 -15.26 -8.32 -22.23
CA LEU A 64 -13.88 -7.87 -22.32
C LEU A 64 -12.96 -8.88 -21.63
N ASN A 65 -11.75 -9.07 -22.16
CA ASN A 65 -10.75 -9.96 -21.57
C ASN A 65 -9.52 -9.15 -21.08
N PRO A 66 -9.64 -8.38 -19.99
CA PRO A 66 -8.52 -7.62 -19.46
C PRO A 66 -7.45 -8.55 -18.88
N HIS A 67 -6.19 -8.19 -19.07
CA HIS A 67 -5.06 -8.90 -18.47
C HIS A 67 -5.06 -8.69 -16.95
N HIS A 68 -4.61 -9.66 -16.15
CA HIS A 68 -4.57 -9.56 -14.68
C HIS A 68 -3.67 -8.42 -14.15
N LYS A 69 -2.82 -7.83 -14.99
CA LYS A 69 -1.96 -6.67 -14.69
C LYS A 69 -2.54 -5.35 -15.21
N THR A 70 -3.78 -5.35 -15.67
CA THR A 70 -4.44 -4.13 -16.12
C THR A 70 -4.77 -3.29 -14.89
N GLY A 71 -4.18 -2.10 -14.79
CA GLY A 71 -4.44 -1.18 -13.69
C GLY A 71 -5.89 -0.71 -13.66
N VAL A 72 -6.33 -0.25 -12.48
CA VAL A 72 -7.71 0.20 -12.20
C VAL A 72 -8.18 1.25 -13.21
N GLU A 73 -7.37 2.28 -13.49
CA GLU A 73 -7.72 3.35 -14.44
C GLU A 73 -8.04 2.82 -15.84
N LYS A 74 -7.25 1.84 -16.31
CA LYS A 74 -7.43 1.24 -17.63
C LYS A 74 -8.64 0.30 -17.67
N LEU A 75 -8.91 -0.44 -16.58
CA LEU A 75 -10.12 -1.24 -16.45
C LEU A 75 -11.37 -0.35 -16.52
N GLN A 76 -11.38 0.78 -15.80
CA GLN A 76 -12.49 1.74 -15.83
C GLN A 76 -12.72 2.31 -17.22
N ALA A 77 -11.64 2.70 -17.93
CA ALA A 77 -11.74 3.21 -19.30
C ALA A 77 -12.33 2.16 -20.27
N MET A 78 -11.87 0.91 -20.21
CA MET A 78 -12.39 -0.17 -21.06
C MET A 78 -13.87 -0.47 -20.79
N ILE A 79 -14.28 -0.46 -19.52
CA ILE A 79 -15.69 -0.64 -19.14
C ILE A 79 -16.54 0.51 -19.69
N ALA A 80 -16.06 1.75 -19.57
CA ALA A 80 -16.77 2.92 -20.07
C ALA A 80 -16.93 2.88 -21.60
N GLU A 81 -15.89 2.48 -22.34
CA GLU A 81 -15.95 2.32 -23.80
C GLU A 81 -16.91 1.22 -24.24
N ALA A 82 -16.99 0.10 -23.50
CA ALA A 82 -17.89 -1.01 -23.83
C ALA A 82 -19.35 -0.75 -23.46
N GLN A 83 -19.62 0.24 -22.61
CA GLN A 83 -20.97 0.64 -22.21
C GLN A 83 -21.53 1.80 -23.04
N ALA A 84 -20.70 2.46 -23.85
CA ALA A 84 -21.08 3.55 -24.75
C ALA A 84 -21.66 3.02 -26.07
#